data_AF-A0A9D8H4W4-F1
#
_entry.id   AF-A0A9D8H4W4-F1
#
_cell.length_a   1.000
_cell.length_b   1.000
_cell.length_c   1.000
_cell.angle_alpha   90.00
_cell.angle_beta   90.00
_cell.angle_gamma   90.00
#
_symmetry.space_group_name_H-M   'P 1'
#
loop_
_entity.id
_entity.type
_entity.pdbx_description
1 polymer ?
#
loop_
_entity_poly.entity_id
_entity_poly.type
_entity_poly.pdbx_seq_one_letter_code
_entity_poly.pdbx_strand_id
1 'polypeptide(L)'
;MSQPPKPTEQIYLSGASAMPPLLALGLVGIVVGVFTWWPYAAIGGLVALVALVGWLRANRREIAALPNQQRTDTGPIPLSGRE
;
A
#
# COMPACT_ATOMS: atom_id res chain seq x y z
N MET A 1 -0.18 5.13 29.25
CA MET A 1 -0.76 4.79 27.93
C MET A 1 -1.07 3.31 27.97
N SER A 2 -2.34 2.94 27.86
CA SER A 2 -2.81 1.54 27.89
C SER A 2 -2.41 0.85 26.59
N GLN A 3 -1.71 -0.26 26.67
CA GLN A 3 -1.39 -1.07 25.49
C GLN A 3 -2.70 -1.64 24.92
N PRO A 4 -3.01 -1.49 23.62
CA PRO A 4 -4.20 -2.09 23.03
C PRO A 4 -4.18 -3.61 23.21
N PRO A 5 -5.35 -4.25 23.30
CA PRO A 5 -5.46 -5.70 23.41
C PRO A 5 -4.72 -6.36 22.25
N LYS A 6 -4.14 -7.55 22.51
CA LYS A 6 -3.39 -8.31 21.52
C LYS A 6 -4.28 -8.56 20.29
N PRO A 7 -3.82 -8.27 19.06
CA PRO A 7 -4.63 -8.46 17.86
C PRO A 7 -5.13 -9.90 17.76
N THR A 8 -6.44 -10.07 17.55
CA THR A 8 -7.08 -11.38 17.33
C THR A 8 -6.70 -11.97 15.97
N GLU A 9 -6.31 -11.13 15.01
CA GLU A 9 -5.90 -11.54 13.68
C GLU A 9 -4.64 -10.79 13.23
N GLN A 10 -3.77 -11.50 12.51
CA GLN A 10 -2.52 -10.96 12.00
C GLN A 10 -2.78 -10.23 10.68
N ILE A 11 -2.88 -8.89 10.75
CA ILE A 11 -3.02 -8.01 9.58
C ILE A 11 -1.64 -7.44 9.23
N TYR A 12 -1.17 -7.71 8.02
CA TYR A 12 0.07 -7.13 7.51
C TYR A 12 -0.19 -5.76 6.92
N LEU A 13 0.34 -4.73 7.57
CA LEU A 13 0.33 -3.37 7.07
C LEU A 13 1.58 -3.14 6.22
N SER A 14 1.42 -2.49 5.07
CA SER A 14 2.56 -2.04 4.27
C SER A 14 3.47 -1.13 5.11
N GLY A 15 4.78 -1.27 4.90
CA GLY A 15 5.76 -0.40 5.52
C GLY A 15 5.61 1.06 5.05
N ALA A 16 6.25 1.98 5.76
CA ALA A 16 6.34 3.37 5.32
C ALA A 16 6.97 3.44 3.92
N SER A 17 6.27 4.08 2.97
CA SER A 17 6.72 4.17 1.57
C SER A 17 6.53 5.57 1.00
N ALA A 18 7.57 6.10 0.36
CA ALA A 18 7.52 7.37 -0.37
C ALA A 18 6.97 7.23 -1.80
N MET A 19 6.71 6.01 -2.26
CA MET A 19 6.27 5.78 -3.65
C MET A 19 4.86 6.33 -3.94
N PRO A 20 3.85 6.16 -3.07
CA PRO A 20 2.53 6.75 -3.31
C PRO A 20 2.53 8.28 -3.49
N PRO A 21 3.18 9.09 -2.63
CA PRO A 21 3.23 10.53 -2.85
C PRO A 21 4.04 10.93 -4.09
N LEU A 22 5.10 10.20 -4.45
CA LEU A 22 5.85 10.43 -5.69
C LEU A 22 5.01 10.14 -6.94
N LEU A 23 4.20 9.08 -6.92
CA LEU A 23 3.25 8.78 -7.98
C LEU A 23 2.24 9.92 -8.14
N ALA A 24 1.64 10.39 -7.03
CA ALA A 24 0.71 11.51 -7.04
C ALA A 24 1.35 12.78 -7.62
N LEU A 25 2.60 13.09 -7.24
CA LEU A 25 3.35 14.23 -7.78
C LEU A 25 3.55 14.12 -9.30
N GLY A 26 3.90 12.92 -9.78
CA GLY A 26 4.01 12.66 -11.23
C GLY A 26 2.69 12.88 -11.97
N LEU A 27 1.58 12.38 -11.41
CA LEU A 27 0.23 12.58 -11.98
C LEU A 27 -0.17 14.06 -12.01
N VAL A 28 0.14 14.82 -10.96
CA VAL A 28 -0.05 16.29 -10.95
C VAL A 28 0.74 16.93 -12.09
N GLY A 29 1.99 16.53 -12.32
CA GLY A 29 2.80 17.00 -13.44
C GLY A 29 2.17 16.71 -14.81
N ILE A 30 1.56 15.53 -14.99
CA ILE A 30 0.80 15.19 -16.20
C ILE A 30 -0.38 16.15 -16.39
N VAL A 31 -1.20 16.32 -15.36
CA VAL A 31 -2.36 17.22 -15.41
C VAL A 31 -1.92 18.64 -15.77
N VAL A 32 -0.92 19.18 -15.06
CA VAL A 32 -0.37 20.52 -15.34
C VAL A 32 0.14 20.64 -16.77
N GLY A 33 0.83 19.63 -17.28
CA GLY A 33 1.38 19.65 -18.63
C GLY A 33 0.33 19.55 -19.73
N VAL A 34 -0.79 18.86 -19.50
CA VAL A 34 -1.93 18.84 -20.42
C VAL A 34 -2.52 20.24 -20.60
N PHE A 35 -2.60 21.02 -19.52
CA PHE A 35 -3.18 22.37 -19.57
C PHE A 35 -2.17 23.49 -19.90
N THR A 36 -0.87 23.24 -19.75
CA THR A 36 0.17 24.27 -19.94
C THR A 36 1.04 24.01 -21.17
N TRP A 37 1.80 22.91 -21.16
CA TRP A 37 2.71 22.52 -22.23
C TRP A 37 3.16 21.06 -22.07
N TRP A 38 3.25 20.33 -23.18
CA TRP A 38 3.52 18.89 -23.19
C TRP A 38 4.81 18.43 -22.46
N PRO A 39 5.92 19.19 -22.37
CA PRO A 39 7.12 18.73 -21.67
C PRO A 39 6.91 18.53 -20.17
N TYR A 40 6.06 19.33 -19.53
CA TYR A 40 5.70 19.12 -18.12
C TYR A 40 4.97 17.78 -17.93
N ALA A 41 4.13 17.41 -18.90
CA ALA A 41 3.45 16.12 -18.86
C ALA A 41 4.41 14.96 -19.10
N ALA A 42 5.40 15.12 -19.97
CA ALA A 42 6.44 14.12 -20.18
C ALA A 42 7.29 13.88 -18.91
N ILE A 43 7.70 14.96 -18.23
CA ILE A 43 8.44 14.87 -16.97
C ILE A 43 7.58 14.25 -15.86
N GLY A 44 6.33 14.70 -15.70
CA GLY A 44 5.38 14.12 -14.75
C GLY A 44 5.13 12.63 -15.01
N GLY A 45 4.98 12.26 -16.28
CA GLY A 45 4.85 10.87 -16.73
C GLY A 45 6.05 10.01 -16.37
N LEU A 46 7.26 10.52 -16.56
CA LEU A 46 8.49 9.81 -16.17
C LEU A 46 8.55 9.58 -14.66
N VAL A 47 8.25 10.61 -13.86
CA VAL A 47 8.21 10.51 -12.39
C VAL A 47 7.17 9.48 -11.94
N ALA A 48 5.96 9.56 -12.49
CA ALA A 48 4.88 8.61 -12.20
C ALA A 48 5.27 7.17 -12.55
N LEU A 49 5.90 6.97 -13.72
CA LEU A 49 6.32 5.65 -14.19
C LEU A 49 7.41 5.04 -13.28
N VAL A 50 8.43 5.82 -12.93
CA VAL A 50 9.51 5.37 -12.03
C VAL A 50 8.95 5.03 -10.64
N ALA A 51 8.09 5.90 -10.09
CA ALA A 51 7.44 5.65 -8.80
C ALA A 51 6.59 4.38 -8.83
N LEU A 52 5.77 4.19 -9.89
CA LEU A 52 4.93 3.01 -10.05
C LEU A 52 5.75 1.71 -10.14
N VAL A 53 6.77 1.69 -11.01
CA VAL A 53 7.63 0.51 -11.18
C VAL A 53 8.41 0.21 -9.90
N GLY A 54 8.94 1.23 -9.24
CA GLY A 54 9.61 1.10 -7.94
C GLY A 54 8.68 0.51 -6.88
N TRP A 55 7.46 1.03 -6.79
CA TRP A 55 6.45 0.57 -5.84
C TRP A 55 6.03 -0.88 -6.09
N LEU A 56 5.78 -1.25 -7.34
CA LEU A 56 5.42 -2.62 -7.71
C LEU A 56 6.55 -3.60 -7.34
N ARG A 57 7.81 -3.24 -7.59
CA ARG A 57 8.95 -4.10 -7.25
C ARG A 57 9.13 -4.22 -5.74
N ALA A 58 8.94 -3.14 -4.99
CA ALA A 58 9.00 -3.16 -3.53
C ALA A 58 7.88 -4.04 -2.94
N ASN A 59 6.63 -3.81 -3.34
CA ASN A 59 5.48 -4.62 -2.90
C ASN A 59 5.68 -6.10 -3.22
N ARG A 60 6.17 -6.44 -4.43
CA ARG A 60 6.47 -7.83 -4.79
C ARG A 60 7.48 -8.48 -3.85
N ARG A 61 8.49 -7.73 -3.40
CA ARG A 61 9.48 -8.22 -2.42
C ARG A 61 8.88 -8.38 -1.04
N GLU A 62 8.05 -7.42 -0.60
CA GLU A 62 7.35 -7.50 0.69
C GLU A 62 6.42 -8.70 0.75
N ILE A 63 5.59 -8.89 -0.29
CA ILE A 63 4.67 -10.03 -0.39
C ILE A 63 5.45 -11.35 -0.42
N ALA A 64 6.54 -11.42 -1.19
CA ALA A 64 7.37 -12.62 -1.26
C ALA A 64 8.09 -12.95 0.07
N ALA A 65 8.26 -11.96 0.95
CA ALA A 65 8.83 -12.13 2.28
C ALA A 65 7.78 -12.49 3.35
N LEU A 66 6.49 -12.51 3.01
CA LEU A 66 5.44 -12.86 3.97
C LEU A 66 5.56 -14.34 4.39
N PRO A 67 5.41 -14.65 5.70
CA PRO A 67 5.37 -16.03 6.16
C PRO A 67 4.18 -16.78 5.55
N ASN A 68 4.43 -17.98 5.03
CA ASN A 68 3.39 -18.85 4.49
C ASN A 68 2.47 -19.51 5.54
N GLN A 69 2.61 -19.14 6.82
CA GLN A 69 1.80 -19.67 7.91
C GLN A 69 1.05 -18.52 8.58
N GLN A 70 -0.25 -18.44 8.35
CA GLN A 70 -1.15 -17.55 9.07
C GLN A 70 -1.46 -18.18 10.43
N ARG A 71 -1.13 -17.50 11.53
CA ARG A 71 -1.52 -17.97 12.86
C ARG A 71 -3.02 -17.73 13.02
N THR A 72 -3.83 -18.73 12.72
CA THR A 72 -5.26 -18.73 12.99
C THR A 72 -5.47 -18.92 14.49
N ASP A 73 -5.57 -17.82 15.22
CA ASP A 73 -6.06 -17.86 16.60
C ASP A 73 -7.58 -17.95 16.53
N THR A 74 -8.11 -19.17 16.44
CA THR A 74 -9.55 -19.41 16.46
C THR A 74 -10.04 -19.17 17.89
N GLY A 75 -10.42 -17.93 18.19
CA GLY A 75 -11.22 -17.65 19.37
C GLY A 75 -12.50 -18.49 19.32
N PRO A 76 -12.98 -19.03 20.46
CA PRO A 76 -14.25 -19.74 20.49
C PRO A 76 -15.34 -18.79 19.98
N ILE A 77 -15.90 -19.09 18.81
CA ILE A 77 -17.04 -18.35 18.27
C ILE A 77 -18.19 -18.59 19.26
N PRO A 78 -18.73 -17.56 19.95
CA PRO A 78 -19.90 -17.76 20.77
C PRO A 78 -21.05 -18.16 19.84
N LEU A 79 -21.47 -19.42 19.92
CA LEU A 79 -22.71 -19.91 19.32
C LEU A 79 -23.89 -19.38 20.16
N SER A 80 -24.08 -18.07 20.23
CA SER A 80 -25.29 -17.49 20.83
C SER A 80 -26.42 -17.60 19.80
N GLY A 81 -27.26 -18.63 19.92
CA GLY A 81 -28.49 -18.67 19.11
C GLY A 81 -29.18 -20.02 18.90
N ARG A 82 -29.15 -20.95 19.86
CA ARG A 82 -30.14 -22.04 19.93
C ARG A 82 -30.45 -22.40 21.38
N GLU A 83 -31.37 -21.66 21.97
CA GLU A 83 -32.35 -22.16 22.95
C GLU A 83 -33.71 -21.54 22.60
#